data_AF-A0A931U6C3-F1
#
_entry.id   AF-A0A931U6C3-F1
#
_cell.length_a   1.000
_cell.length_b   1.000
_cell.length_c   1.000
_cell.angle_alpha   90.00
_cell.angle_beta   90.00
_cell.angle_gamma   90.00
#
_symmetry.space_group_name_H-M   'P 1'
#
loop_
_entity.id
_entity.type
_entity.pdbx_description
1 polymer ?
#
loop_
_entity_poly.entity_id
_entity_poly.type
_entity_poly.pdbx_seq_one_letter_code
_entity_poly.pdbx_strand_id
1 'polypeptide(L)'
;LQKYGGFIPGIRPGRPTQDYLNRVLYRITWLGALFLGLVAIIPFFVRGAGNAVLLSSTGLLIVVGVVLDTMKQLEAQLLMRHYEGFIK
;
A
#
# COMPACT_ATOMS: atom_id res chain seq x y z
N LEU A 1 -4.80 -16.99 9.87
CA LEU A 1 -3.87 -17.24 11.00
C LEU A 1 -4.31 -18.48 11.80
N GLN A 2 -5.47 -18.49 12.45
CA GLN A 2 -5.91 -19.63 13.28
C GLN A 2 -6.17 -20.95 12.50
N LYS A 3 -6.65 -20.89 11.24
CA LYS A 3 -6.82 -22.07 10.36
C LYS A 3 -5.51 -22.64 9.76
N TYR A 4 -4.41 -21.89 9.84
CA TYR A 4 -3.09 -22.26 9.27
C TYR A 4 -2.00 -22.34 10.36
N GLY A 5 -2.39 -22.51 11.63
CA GLY A 5 -1.46 -22.69 12.76
C GLY A 5 -0.69 -21.45 13.23
N GLY A 6 -0.92 -20.28 12.64
CA GLY A 6 -0.23 -19.04 13.01
C GLY A 6 -0.86 -18.31 14.20
N PHE A 7 -0.06 -17.90 15.18
CA PHE A 7 -0.46 -17.05 16.30
C PHE A 7 0.52 -15.90 16.49
N ILE A 8 0.03 -14.76 17.01
CA ILE A 8 0.89 -13.62 17.35
C ILE A 8 1.49 -13.89 18.73
N PRO A 9 2.83 -13.95 18.88
CA PRO A 9 3.46 -14.18 20.18
C PRO A 9 3.04 -13.10 21.18
N GLY A 10 2.67 -13.53 22.39
CA GLY A 10 2.21 -12.63 23.46
C GLY A 10 0.70 -12.36 23.51
N ILE A 11 -0.11 -12.80 22.53
CA ILE A 11 -1.56 -12.60 22.50
C ILE A 11 -2.27 -13.94 22.34
N ARG A 12 -3.26 -14.23 23.20
CA ARG A 12 -4.02 -15.48 23.12
C ARG A 12 -4.76 -15.58 21.77
N PRO A 13 -4.67 -16.72 21.05
CA PRO A 13 -5.31 -16.88 19.75
C PRO A 13 -6.84 -16.70 19.82
N GLY A 14 -7.41 -15.96 18.86
CA GLY A 14 -8.87 -15.76 18.73
C GLY A 14 -9.26 -14.29 18.82
N ARG A 15 -10.28 -13.97 19.64
CA ARG A 15 -10.80 -12.59 19.84
C ARG A 15 -9.69 -11.56 20.17
N PRO A 16 -8.75 -11.83 21.10
CA PRO A 16 -7.74 -10.82 21.44
C PRO A 16 -6.74 -10.56 20.31
N THR A 17 -6.46 -11.55 19.45
CA THR A 17 -5.65 -11.36 18.24
C THR A 17 -6.35 -10.46 17.23
N GLN A 18 -7.66 -10.64 17.06
CA GLN A 18 -8.47 -9.83 16.15
C GLN A 18 -8.53 -8.37 16.61
N ASP A 19 -8.76 -8.13 17.91
CA ASP A 19 -8.82 -6.76 18.45
C ASP A 19 -7.48 -6.03 18.31
N TYR A 20 -6.38 -6.74 18.54
CA TYR A 20 -5.03 -6.22 18.31
C TYR A 20 -4.80 -5.86 16.84
N LEU A 21 -5.09 -6.78 15.92
CA LEU A 21 -4.94 -6.56 14.49
C LEU A 21 -5.82 -5.40 14.01
N ASN A 22 -7.09 -5.34 14.45
CA ASN A 22 -7.99 -4.25 14.11
C ASN A 22 -7.43 -2.90 14.56
N ARG A 23 -6.89 -2.80 15.78
CA ARG A 23 -6.31 -1.54 16.29
C ARG A 23 -5.11 -1.09 15.47
N VAL A 24 -4.25 -2.02 15.05
CA VAL A 24 -3.10 -1.74 14.18
C VAL A 24 -3.55 -1.34 12.78
N LEU A 25 -4.49 -2.10 12.20
CA LEU A 25 -5.07 -1.84 10.88
C LEU A 25 -5.69 -0.45 10.85
N TYR A 26 -6.53 -0.08 11.82
CA TYR A 26 -7.13 1.26 11.86
C TYR A 26 -6.09 2.38 11.87
N ARG A 27 -4.96 2.22 12.58
CA ARG A 27 -3.90 3.23 12.62
C ARG A 27 -3.19 3.38 11.28
N ILE A 28 -2.93 2.28 10.59
CA ILE A 28 -2.26 2.29 9.28
C ILE A 28 -3.22 2.77 8.18
N THR A 29 -4.45 2.28 8.18
CA THR A 29 -5.48 2.63 7.19
C THR A 29 -5.88 4.10 7.28
N TRP A 30 -5.87 4.73 8.46
CA TRP A 30 -6.16 6.16 8.59
C TRP A 30 -5.20 7.03 7.77
N LEU A 31 -3.90 6.72 7.83
CA LEU A 31 -2.87 7.42 7.03
C LEU A 31 -3.03 7.14 5.54
N GLY A 32 -3.28 5.88 5.16
CA GLY A 32 -3.49 5.49 3.76
C GLY A 32 -4.74 6.12 3.14
N ALA A 33 -5.84 6.19 3.91
CA ALA A 33 -7.10 6.81 3.48
C ALA A 33 -6.94 8.32 3.28
N LEU A 34 -6.19 8.99 4.16
CA LEU A 34 -5.89 10.42 4.01
C LEU A 34 -5.07 10.69 2.74
N PHE A 35 -4.05 9.87 2.47
CA PHE A 35 -3.23 9.98 1.27
C PHE A 35 -4.05 9.78 -0.01
N LEU A 36 -4.84 8.70 -0.08
CA LEU A 36 -5.70 8.43 -1.23
C LEU A 36 -6.76 9.50 -1.43
N GLY A 37 -7.35 10.01 -0.34
CA GLY A 37 -8.31 11.12 -0.38
C GLY A 37 -7.70 12.38 -0.97
N LEU A 38 -6.49 12.76 -0.54
CA LEU A 38 -5.78 13.92 -1.10
C LEU A 38 -5.50 13.75 -2.59
N VAL A 39 -4.96 12.60 -3.01
CA VAL A 39 -4.66 12.32 -4.43
C VAL A 39 -5.92 12.40 -5.30
N ALA A 40 -7.08 11.96 -4.79
CA ALA A 40 -8.34 12.02 -5.51
C ALA A 40 -8.89 13.44 -5.69
N ILE A 41 -8.58 14.37 -4.76
CA ILE A 41 -9.09 15.75 -4.78
C ILE A 41 -8.22 16.68 -5.63
N ILE A 42 -6.90 16.43 -5.75
CA ILE A 42 -5.96 17.19 -6.60
C ILE A 42 -6.50 17.49 -8.02
N PRO A 43 -7.03 16.53 -8.80
CA PRO A 43 -7.50 16.81 -10.15
C PRO A 43 -8.73 17.75 -10.21
N PHE A 44 -9.52 17.83 -9.13
CA PHE A 44 -10.66 18.75 -9.07
C PHE A 44 -10.20 20.22 -9.01
N PHE A 45 -9.13 20.50 -8.25
CA PHE A 45 -8.56 21.86 -8.16
C PHE A 45 -7.84 22.28 -9.45
N VAL A 46 -7.12 21.36 -10.10
CA VAL A 46 -6.35 21.65 -11.33
C VAL A 46 -7.25 21.96 -12.53
N ARG A 47 -8.48 21.41 -12.58
CA ARG A 47 -9.46 21.73 -13.64
C ARG A 47 -9.94 23.18 -13.64
N GLY A 48 -9.87 23.89 -12.51
CA GLY A 48 -10.35 25.28 -12.40
C GLY A 48 -9.41 26.34 -12.97
N ALA A 49 -8.13 26.03 -13.21
CA ALA A 49 -7.09 27.02 -13.53
C ALA A 49 -6.82 27.25 -15.03
N GLY A 50 -7.56 26.58 -15.92
CA GLY A 50 -7.43 26.77 -17.36
C GLY A 50 -6.31 25.94 -17.99
N ASN A 51 -6.59 25.49 -19.22
CA ASN A 51 -5.84 24.55 -20.05
C ASN A 51 -5.92 23.08 -19.61
N ALA A 52 -6.93 22.45 -20.20
CA ALA A 52 -7.06 21.02 -20.39
C ALA A 52 -5.76 20.41 -20.95
N VAL A 53 -4.90 19.93 -20.08
CA VAL A 53 -4.13 18.73 -20.40
C VAL A 53 -4.94 17.59 -19.81
N LEU A 54 -5.81 17.03 -20.65
CA LEU A 54 -6.09 15.61 -20.96
C LEU A 54 -5.56 14.50 -20.02
N LEU A 55 -5.26 14.80 -18.77
CA LEU A 55 -5.00 13.87 -17.71
C LEU A 55 -6.37 13.54 -17.14
N SER A 56 -7.03 12.58 -17.80
CA SER A 56 -8.21 11.94 -17.22
C SER A 56 -7.87 11.60 -15.77
N SER A 57 -8.70 12.02 -14.82
CA SER A 57 -8.52 11.75 -13.39
C SER A 57 -8.27 10.27 -13.11
N THR A 58 -8.89 9.40 -13.90
CA THR A 58 -8.66 7.95 -13.95
C THR A 58 -7.24 7.57 -14.38
N GLY A 59 -6.66 8.28 -15.35
CA GLY A 59 -5.29 8.06 -15.82
C GLY A 59 -4.24 8.36 -14.75
N LEU A 60 -4.43 9.41 -13.94
CA LEU A 60 -3.50 9.73 -12.86
C LEU A 60 -3.52 8.67 -11.75
N LEU A 61 -4.71 8.14 -11.39
CA LEU A 61 -4.84 7.03 -10.45
C LEU A 61 -4.17 5.75 -10.98
N ILE A 62 -4.37 5.43 -12.26
CA ILE A 62 -3.75 4.26 -12.91
C ILE A 62 -2.23 4.41 -12.95
N VAL A 63 -1.71 5.58 -13.34
CA VAL A 63 -0.25 5.81 -13.43
C VAL A 63 0.43 5.62 -12.08
N VAL A 64 -0.12 6.21 -11.01
CA VAL A 64 0.45 6.03 -9.66
C VAL A 64 0.39 4.55 -9.23
N GLY A 65 -0.72 3.87 -9.49
CA GLY A 65 -0.87 2.44 -9.19
C GLY A 65 0.15 1.58 -9.92
N VAL A 66 0.33 1.79 -11.23
CA VAL A 66 1.28 1.05 -12.07
C VAL A 66 2.72 1.35 -11.68
N VAL A 67 3.06 2.61 -11.37
CA VAL A 67 4.42 2.98 -10.93
C VAL A 67 4.76 2.29 -9.61
N LEU A 68 3.85 2.29 -8.63
CA LEU A 68 4.06 1.59 -7.36
C LEU A 68 4.20 0.08 -7.55
N ASP A 69 3.40 -0.53 -8.42
CA ASP A 69 3.49 -1.96 -8.72
C ASP A 69 4.81 -2.30 -9.42
N THR A 70 5.22 -1.47 -10.39
CA THR A 70 6.48 -1.64 -11.12
C THR A 70 7.69 -1.50 -10.20
N MET A 71 7.66 -0.55 -9.26
CA MET A 71 8.71 -0.39 -8.25
C MET A 71 8.82 -1.64 -7.34
N LYS A 72 7.69 -2.19 -6.89
CA LYS A 72 7.68 -3.43 -6.10
C LYS A 72 8.20 -4.63 -6.89
N GLN A 73 7.84 -4.74 -8.16
CA GLN A 73 8.35 -5.79 -9.04
C GLN A 73 9.87 -5.67 -9.25
N LEU A 74 10.38 -4.45 -9.43
CA LEU A 74 11.82 -4.18 -9.53
C LEU A 74 12.55 -4.52 -8.22
N GLU A 75 12.00 -4.14 -7.07
CA GLU A 75 12.56 -4.47 -5.76
C GLU A 75 12.63 -5.98 -5.54
N ALA A 76 11.58 -6.73 -5.88
CA ALA A 76 11.57 -8.18 -5.81
C ALA A 76 12.66 -8.83 -6.68
N GLN A 77 12.91 -8.30 -7.88
CA GLN A 77 13.99 -8.76 -8.76
C GLN A 77 15.38 -8.42 -8.19
N LEU A 78 15.54 -7.24 -7.59
CA LEU A 78 16.79 -6.81 -6.96
C LEU A 78 17.10 -7.63 -5.69
N LEU A 79 16.10 -8.05 -4.92
CA LEU A 79 16.26 -8.96 -3.79
C LEU A 79 16.75 -10.34 -4.22
N MET A 80 16.30 -10.86 -5.37
CA MET A 80 16.85 -12.10 -5.94
C MET A 80 18.31 -11.94 -6.40
N ARG A 81 18.71 -10.72 -6.81
CA ARG A 81 20.09 -10.41 -7.22
C ARG A 81 21.03 -10.13 -6.05
N HIS A 82 20.50 -9.60 -4.93
CA HIS A 82 21.19 -9.41 -3.66
C HIS A 82 21.03 -10.61 -2.72
N TYR A 83 20.62 -11.77 -3.23
CA TYR A 83 21.02 -13.03 -2.62
C TYR A 83 22.53 -13.17 -2.83
N GLU A 84 23.30 -12.43 -2.04
CA GLU A 84 24.72 -12.71 -1.86
C GLU A 84 24.80 -14.18 -1.50
N GLY A 85 25.52 -14.95 -2.34
CA GLY A 85 25.76 -16.36 -2.12
C GLY A 85 26.39 -16.54 -0.74
N PHE A 86 25.56 -16.85 0.25
CA PHE A 86 25.98 -17.23 1.58
C PHE A 86 26.48 -18.68 1.55
N ILE A 87 27.40 -19.00 0.62
CA ILE A 87 28.26 -20.19 0.70
C ILE A 87 29.59 -19.83 0.04
N LYS A 88 30.57 -19.48 0.89
CA LYS A 88 31.92 -19.98 0.78
C LYS A 88 32.43 -20.32 2.17
#